data_AF-A0A848N0C4-F1
#
_entry.id   AF-A0A848N0C4-F1
#
_cell.length_a   1.000
_cell.length_b   1.000
_cell.length_c   1.000
_cell.angle_alpha   90.00
_cell.angle_beta   90.00
_cell.angle_gamma   90.00
#
_symmetry.space_group_name_H-M   'P 1'
#
loop_
_entity.id
_entity.type
_entity.pdbx_description
1 polymer ?
#
loop_
_entity_poly.entity_id
_entity_poly.type
_entity_poly.pdbx_seq_one_letter_code
_entity_poly.pdbx_strand_id
1 'polypeptide(L)'
;MKVILGIVTVIVMGLVFPNNVEAIRDYKNKDYDEAVDEIISEFESFRDELTEREEDTLRIFENNINKASSAADPHLNYLLKVTGGHLESLPVGLTPEEILKVSTIKTENRTIEELFRRETGRIKEGLFLYSSLSSTDFFMPESTFYTQDNPNLLSEDRIRYLRDNLKYGVSSDFLTGSPVGDEPQATGFLKYRIKIPPNTHLVHLNDAMDYLVINKGTGMEVKSIRVATEKGKQIIIVEAELVSKENVDSRITEISRNINEGVIATTENTKFKDIFKLDLTGRGASLIAEQATDMVNKFIELIPKNLLNQGLEFINEKQGKIIFVDRLLGYVDEAIPAGISLPEKHSEVNRINKSAGRYNITKRMIVINGHASGSAGKEMDSERLSHEFGHVIDNMKGLSSSSKVELISSTAEFQDIYNEEKNNINEYAGTNKEEFFAEAFRFFYSGLESNKNLLKEQAPRTYEFIKKL
;
A
#
# COMPACT_ATOMS: atom_id res chain seq x y z
N MET A 1 28.62 5.52 -76.14
CA MET A 1 29.80 5.01 -75.42
C MET A 1 29.91 5.77 -74.10
N LYS A 2 29.75 5.05 -72.96
CA LYS A 2 30.08 5.39 -71.54
C LYS A 2 29.38 6.61 -70.91
N VAL A 3 28.44 6.48 -69.96
CA VAL A 3 28.52 6.03 -68.53
C VAL A 3 29.18 7.06 -67.61
N ILE A 4 28.43 7.47 -66.57
CA ILE A 4 28.69 7.59 -65.11
C ILE A 4 27.38 8.21 -64.56
N LEU A 5 26.40 7.53 -63.97
CA LEU A 5 26.33 6.71 -62.74
C LEU A 5 26.87 7.42 -61.48
N GLY A 6 26.03 8.26 -60.86
CA GLY A 6 26.18 8.73 -59.49
C GLY A 6 25.04 8.17 -58.64
N ILE A 7 25.33 7.11 -57.88
CA ILE A 7 24.45 6.50 -56.90
C ILE A 7 24.48 7.38 -55.64
N VAL A 8 23.34 7.94 -55.24
CA VAL A 8 23.13 8.45 -53.87
C VAL A 8 22.29 7.42 -53.15
N THR A 9 22.96 6.59 -52.35
CA THR A 9 22.34 5.66 -51.42
C THR A 9 21.84 6.46 -50.22
N VAL A 10 20.52 6.66 -50.11
CA VAL A 10 19.89 7.10 -48.86
C VAL A 10 19.70 5.85 -47.99
N ILE A 11 20.54 5.70 -46.97
CA ILE A 11 20.35 4.71 -45.92
C ILE A 11 19.26 5.24 -45.00
N VAL A 12 18.01 4.81 -45.21
CA VAL A 12 16.96 4.91 -44.20
C VAL A 12 17.14 3.70 -43.28
N MET A 13 17.86 3.89 -42.17
CA MET A 13 17.82 2.94 -41.06
C MET A 13 16.43 3.01 -40.43
N GLY A 14 15.56 2.10 -40.85
CA GLY A 14 14.31 1.81 -40.17
C GLY A 14 14.60 1.09 -38.85
N LEU A 15 14.60 1.84 -37.75
CA LEU A 15 14.36 1.26 -36.43
C LEU A 15 12.86 1.03 -36.30
N VAL A 16 12.42 -0.16 -36.71
CA VAL A 16 11.08 -0.67 -36.40
C VAL A 16 11.11 -1.08 -34.93
N PHE A 17 10.62 -0.22 -34.04
CA PHE A 17 10.21 -0.64 -32.71
C PHE A 17 8.91 -1.46 -32.87
N PRO A 18 8.85 -2.72 -32.42
CA PRO A 18 7.59 -3.46 -32.39
C PRO A 18 6.74 -2.89 -31.24
N ASN A 19 5.94 -1.87 -31.56
CA ASN A 19 4.81 -1.47 -30.72
C ASN A 19 3.75 -2.56 -30.83
N ASN A 20 3.79 -3.54 -29.92
CA ASN A 20 2.70 -4.49 -29.69
C ASN A 20 1.52 -3.75 -29.05
N VAL A 21 0.79 -2.98 -29.86
CA VAL A 21 -0.53 -2.43 -29.51
C VAL A 21 -1.55 -3.43 -30.01
N GLU A 22 -1.98 -4.35 -29.15
CA GLU A 22 -3.15 -5.17 -29.43
C GLU A 22 -4.40 -4.30 -29.28
N ALA A 23 -5.09 -4.04 -30.38
CA ALA A 23 -6.47 -3.60 -30.35
C ALA A 23 -7.30 -4.70 -29.69
N ILE A 24 -8.03 -4.38 -28.62
CA ILE A 24 -9.01 -5.27 -28.00
C ILE A 24 -10.07 -5.56 -29.08
N ARG A 25 -9.97 -6.70 -29.75
CA ARG A 25 -11.06 -7.25 -30.55
C ARG A 25 -11.96 -8.00 -29.59
N ASP A 26 -13.24 -7.60 -29.57
CA ASP A 26 -14.34 -8.34 -28.96
C ASP A 26 -14.24 -9.82 -29.32
N TYR A 27 -13.88 -10.64 -28.33
CA TYR A 27 -14.08 -12.08 -28.37
C TYR A 27 -15.49 -12.38 -27.85
N LYS A 28 -16.51 -12.00 -28.61
CA LYS A 28 -17.83 -12.62 -28.49
C LYS A 28 -17.76 -13.99 -29.14
N ASN A 29 -17.39 -15.00 -28.34
CA ASN A 29 -17.36 -16.39 -28.76
C ASN A 29 -18.71 -17.03 -28.37
N LYS A 30 -19.24 -17.93 -29.18
CA LYS A 30 -20.54 -18.57 -28.93
C LYS A 30 -20.63 -19.31 -27.58
N ASP A 31 -19.51 -19.85 -27.11
CA ASP A 31 -19.37 -20.49 -25.79
C ASP A 31 -19.48 -19.48 -24.62
N TYR A 32 -19.19 -18.19 -24.87
CA TYR A 32 -19.33 -17.13 -23.87
C TYR A 32 -20.79 -16.72 -23.69
N ASP A 33 -21.57 -16.65 -24.77
CA ASP A 33 -22.99 -16.29 -24.69
C ASP A 33 -23.80 -17.39 -23.97
N GLU A 34 -23.52 -18.69 -24.23
CA GLU A 34 -24.15 -19.81 -23.50
C GLU A 34 -23.75 -19.84 -22.01
N ALA A 35 -22.48 -19.56 -21.69
CA ALA A 35 -22.03 -19.46 -20.30
C ALA A 35 -22.67 -18.27 -19.57
N VAL A 36 -22.84 -17.13 -20.24
CA VAL A 36 -23.53 -15.95 -19.67
C VAL A 36 -25.00 -16.25 -19.40
N ASP A 37 -25.71 -16.96 -20.28
CA ASP A 37 -27.11 -17.34 -20.07
C ASP A 37 -27.28 -18.31 -18.88
N GLU A 38 -26.39 -19.30 -18.72
CA GLU A 38 -26.43 -20.20 -17.54
C GLU A 38 -26.13 -19.45 -16.24
N ILE A 39 -25.15 -18.54 -16.28
CA ILE A 39 -24.82 -17.62 -15.18
C ILE A 39 -26.05 -16.77 -14.81
N ILE A 40 -26.76 -16.20 -15.79
CA ILE A 40 -27.98 -15.40 -15.55
C ILE A 40 -29.04 -16.21 -14.80
N SER A 41 -29.31 -17.44 -15.23
CA SER A 41 -30.31 -18.29 -14.58
C SER A 41 -29.93 -18.67 -13.14
N GLU A 42 -28.65 -18.87 -12.84
CA GLU A 42 -28.17 -19.12 -11.47
C GLU A 42 -28.40 -17.90 -10.56
N PHE A 43 -28.24 -16.69 -11.10
CA PHE A 43 -28.37 -15.46 -10.33
C PHE A 43 -29.82 -15.03 -10.08
N GLU A 44 -30.77 -15.38 -10.95
CA GLU A 44 -32.19 -15.22 -10.66
C GLU A 44 -32.58 -16.03 -9.40
N SER A 45 -32.10 -17.27 -9.30
CA SER A 45 -32.34 -18.10 -8.10
C SER A 45 -31.70 -17.54 -6.84
N PHE A 46 -30.54 -16.88 -6.94
CA PHE A 46 -29.92 -16.21 -5.79
C PHE A 46 -30.78 -15.06 -5.26
N ARG A 47 -31.41 -14.28 -6.16
CA ARG A 47 -32.26 -13.14 -5.81
C ARG A 47 -33.54 -13.57 -5.09
N ASP A 48 -34.19 -14.62 -5.57
CA ASP A 48 -35.41 -15.16 -4.95
C ASP A 48 -35.22 -15.63 -3.50
N GLU A 49 -33.98 -15.92 -3.10
CA GLU A 49 -33.66 -16.32 -1.74
C GLU A 49 -33.33 -15.14 -0.81
N LEU A 50 -33.18 -13.92 -1.34
CA LEU A 50 -32.81 -12.77 -0.53
C LEU A 50 -33.96 -12.35 0.39
N THR A 51 -33.61 -12.01 1.62
CA THR A 51 -34.53 -11.31 2.52
C THR A 51 -34.56 -9.83 2.17
N GLU A 52 -35.66 -9.13 2.50
CA GLU A 52 -35.79 -7.67 2.32
C GLU A 52 -34.58 -6.91 2.89
N ARG A 53 -34.06 -7.35 4.05
CA ARG A 53 -32.87 -6.77 4.66
C ARG A 53 -31.60 -6.95 3.81
N GLU A 54 -31.42 -8.12 3.20
CA GLU A 54 -30.25 -8.39 2.37
C GLU A 54 -30.33 -7.60 1.05
N GLU A 55 -31.50 -7.52 0.43
CA GLU A 55 -31.74 -6.66 -0.73
C GLU A 55 -31.43 -5.20 -0.43
N ASP A 56 -31.93 -4.68 0.70
CA ASP A 56 -31.62 -3.33 1.16
C ASP A 56 -30.12 -3.11 1.37
N THR A 57 -29.44 -4.10 1.96
CA THR A 57 -27.99 -4.05 2.19
C THR A 57 -27.24 -3.99 0.86
N LEU A 58 -27.58 -4.84 -0.11
CA LEU A 58 -26.96 -4.85 -1.44
C LEU A 58 -27.23 -3.55 -2.20
N ARG A 59 -28.44 -3.00 -2.09
CA ARG A 59 -28.78 -1.71 -2.69
C ARG A 59 -27.98 -0.55 -2.08
N ILE A 60 -27.79 -0.54 -0.77
CA ILE A 60 -26.94 0.46 -0.09
C ILE A 60 -25.49 0.31 -0.57
N PHE A 61 -24.99 -0.92 -0.59
CA PHE A 61 -23.63 -1.23 -1.04
C PHE A 61 -23.41 -0.82 -2.50
N GLU A 62 -24.32 -1.16 -3.42
CA GLU A 62 -24.27 -0.78 -4.83
C GLU A 62 -24.24 0.74 -5.01
N ASN A 63 -25.14 1.46 -4.32
CA ASN A 63 -25.18 2.91 -4.35
C ASN A 63 -23.87 3.56 -3.85
N ASN A 64 -23.11 2.84 -3.03
CA ASN A 64 -21.86 3.31 -2.44
C ASN A 64 -20.62 2.97 -3.28
N ILE A 65 -20.67 1.94 -4.14
CA ILE A 65 -19.60 1.61 -5.09
C ILE A 65 -19.31 2.79 -6.02
N ASN A 66 -20.37 3.43 -6.52
CA ASN A 66 -20.28 4.51 -7.50
C ASN A 66 -20.05 5.89 -6.88
N LYS A 67 -19.98 5.99 -5.54
CA LYS A 67 -19.77 7.25 -4.84
C LYS A 67 -18.31 7.41 -4.46
N ALA A 68 -17.78 8.61 -4.67
CA ALA A 68 -16.51 9.00 -4.08
C ALA A 68 -16.61 8.95 -2.55
N SER A 69 -16.02 7.94 -1.93
CA SER A 69 -15.94 7.84 -0.47
C SER A 69 -14.71 8.60 0.04
N SER A 70 -14.82 9.18 1.24
CA SER A 70 -13.75 9.95 1.87
C SER A 70 -13.70 9.69 3.37
N ALA A 71 -12.66 10.17 4.04
CA ALA A 71 -12.59 10.13 5.50
C ALA A 71 -13.77 10.85 6.19
N ALA A 72 -14.38 11.85 5.53
CA ALA A 72 -15.54 12.58 6.06
C ALA A 72 -16.86 11.82 5.86
N ASP A 73 -16.94 10.98 4.81
CA ASP A 73 -18.09 10.11 4.57
C ASP A 73 -17.65 8.71 4.15
N PRO A 74 -17.18 7.90 5.12
CA PRO A 74 -16.64 6.59 4.83
C PRO A 74 -17.76 5.57 4.59
N HIS A 75 -17.65 4.85 3.47
CA HIS A 75 -18.46 3.67 3.17
C HIS A 75 -17.68 2.38 3.51
N LEU A 76 -18.37 1.24 3.50
CA LEU A 76 -17.81 -0.07 3.87
C LEU A 76 -16.49 -0.39 3.13
N ASN A 77 -16.48 -0.36 1.80
CA ASN A 77 -15.29 -0.68 1.01
C ASN A 77 -14.12 0.28 1.30
N TYR A 78 -14.39 1.57 1.50
CA TYR A 78 -13.35 2.52 1.89
C TYR A 78 -12.73 2.14 3.23
N LEU A 79 -13.55 1.82 4.24
CA LEU A 79 -13.06 1.43 5.57
C LEU A 79 -12.29 0.12 5.53
N LEU A 80 -12.77 -0.88 4.77
CA LEU A 80 -12.05 -2.13 4.56
C LEU A 80 -10.68 -1.91 3.92
N LYS A 81 -10.57 -1.01 2.93
CA LYS A 81 -9.28 -0.62 2.35
C LYS A 81 -8.37 0.03 3.39
N VAL A 82 -8.81 1.12 4.03
CA VAL A 82 -7.92 1.91 4.91
C VAL A 82 -7.57 1.19 6.21
N THR A 83 -8.36 0.20 6.65
CA THR A 83 -8.09 -0.63 7.83
C THR A 83 -7.45 -1.97 7.49
N GLY A 84 -7.24 -2.31 6.21
CA GLY A 84 -6.80 -3.66 5.81
C GLY A 84 -7.78 -4.77 6.21
N GLY A 85 -9.07 -4.46 6.31
CA GLY A 85 -10.14 -5.39 6.72
C GLY A 85 -10.38 -5.44 8.22
N HIS A 86 -9.58 -4.74 9.03
CA HIS A 86 -9.69 -4.71 10.49
C HIS A 86 -10.70 -3.66 10.98
N LEU A 87 -12.00 -3.84 10.70
CA LEU A 87 -13.04 -2.90 11.14
C LEU A 87 -13.14 -2.74 12.67
N GLU A 88 -12.60 -3.69 13.44
CA GLU A 88 -12.51 -3.61 14.90
C GLU A 88 -11.46 -2.58 15.39
N SER A 89 -10.53 -2.18 14.53
CA SER A 89 -9.53 -1.14 14.84
C SER A 89 -10.12 0.28 14.85
N LEU A 90 -11.33 0.46 14.30
CA LEU A 90 -11.98 1.75 14.23
C LEU A 90 -12.21 2.30 15.65
N PRO A 91 -11.79 3.55 15.95
CA PRO A 91 -11.94 4.10 17.28
C PRO A 91 -13.42 4.23 17.65
N VAL A 92 -13.84 3.51 18.68
CA VAL A 92 -15.16 3.68 19.31
C VAL A 92 -15.02 4.76 20.37
N GLY A 93 -15.02 6.03 19.96
CA GLY A 93 -14.85 7.17 20.86
C GLY A 93 -15.70 8.37 20.46
N LEU A 94 -16.76 8.08 19.74
CA LEU A 94 -17.42 9.02 18.86
C LEU A 94 -18.84 9.31 19.33
N THR A 95 -19.42 10.39 18.83
CA THR A 95 -20.81 10.78 19.11
C THR A 95 -21.76 9.59 18.91
N PRO A 96 -22.98 9.59 19.50
CA PRO A 96 -23.96 8.53 19.26
C PRO A 96 -24.21 8.24 17.78
N GLU A 97 -24.11 9.27 16.92
CA GLU A 97 -24.25 9.16 15.47
C GLU A 97 -23.13 8.33 14.82
N GLU A 98 -21.89 8.58 15.20
CA GLU A 98 -20.73 7.88 14.67
C GLU A 98 -20.64 6.43 15.17
N ILE A 99 -21.03 6.17 16.43
CA ILE A 99 -21.18 4.80 16.94
C ILE A 99 -22.21 4.04 16.11
N LEU A 100 -23.36 4.66 15.84
CA LEU A 100 -24.39 4.08 15.00
C LEU A 100 -23.85 3.83 13.58
N LYS A 101 -23.13 4.78 12.98
CA LYS A 101 -22.51 4.64 11.65
C LYS A 101 -21.57 3.44 11.58
N VAL A 102 -20.64 3.31 12.53
CA VAL A 102 -19.69 2.17 12.57
C VAL A 102 -20.45 0.86 12.77
N SER A 103 -21.46 0.83 13.65
CA SER A 103 -22.28 -0.37 13.88
C SER A 103 -23.05 -0.79 12.62
N THR A 104 -23.63 0.17 11.89
CA THR A 104 -24.30 -0.08 10.62
C THR A 104 -23.34 -0.67 9.60
N ILE A 105 -22.13 -0.12 9.46
CA ILE A 105 -21.12 -0.63 8.53
C ILE A 105 -20.66 -2.04 8.88
N LYS A 106 -20.45 -2.34 10.18
CA LYS A 106 -20.13 -3.71 10.62
C LYS A 106 -21.27 -4.69 10.33
N THR A 107 -22.52 -4.22 10.45
CA THR A 107 -23.71 -5.01 10.13
C THR A 107 -23.80 -5.27 8.62
N GLU A 108 -23.59 -4.24 7.79
CA GLU A 108 -23.50 -4.34 6.33
C GLU A 108 -22.42 -5.36 5.92
N ASN A 109 -21.22 -5.24 6.48
CA ASN A 109 -20.11 -6.17 6.24
C ASN A 109 -20.52 -7.63 6.51
N ARG A 110 -21.12 -7.88 7.68
CA ARG A 110 -21.53 -9.22 8.08
C ARG A 110 -22.62 -9.79 7.18
N THR A 111 -23.62 -8.96 6.84
CA THR A 111 -24.71 -9.40 5.95
C THR A 111 -24.17 -9.77 4.57
N ILE A 112 -23.26 -8.97 3.99
CA ILE A 112 -22.62 -9.32 2.71
C ILE A 112 -21.76 -10.59 2.84
N GLU A 113 -20.98 -10.76 3.90
CA GLU A 113 -20.20 -11.99 4.14
C GLU A 113 -21.09 -13.25 4.24
N GLU A 114 -22.27 -13.13 4.82
CA GLU A 114 -23.24 -14.23 4.94
C GLU A 114 -23.79 -14.65 3.56
N LEU A 115 -23.96 -13.69 2.62
CA LEU A 115 -24.40 -13.98 1.25
C LEU A 115 -23.39 -14.84 0.47
N PHE A 116 -22.09 -14.65 0.70
CA PHE A 116 -21.04 -15.49 0.09
C PHE A 116 -21.04 -16.96 0.54
N ARG A 117 -21.89 -17.34 1.50
CA ARG A 117 -22.03 -18.72 1.97
C ARG A 117 -23.16 -19.48 1.28
N ARG A 118 -23.94 -18.81 0.43
CA ARG A 118 -25.09 -19.41 -0.27
C ARG A 118 -24.63 -20.20 -1.49
N GLU A 119 -25.13 -21.42 -1.63
CA GLU A 119 -24.82 -22.27 -2.78
C GLU A 119 -25.31 -21.65 -4.10
N THR A 120 -26.40 -20.88 -4.08
CA THR A 120 -26.94 -20.16 -5.24
C THR A 120 -26.01 -19.07 -5.79
N GLY A 121 -25.02 -18.62 -5.00
CA GLY A 121 -23.98 -17.70 -5.47
C GLY A 121 -22.74 -18.39 -6.05
N ARG A 122 -22.70 -19.73 -6.08
CA ARG A 122 -21.53 -20.49 -6.54
C ARG A 122 -21.59 -20.70 -8.06
N ILE A 123 -20.64 -20.12 -8.79
CA ILE A 123 -20.53 -20.34 -10.24
C ILE A 123 -20.03 -21.75 -10.53
N LYS A 124 -20.67 -22.46 -11.47
CA LYS A 124 -20.20 -23.78 -11.93
C LYS A 124 -19.00 -23.70 -12.85
N GLU A 125 -18.95 -22.67 -13.68
CA GLU A 125 -17.88 -22.44 -14.65
C GLU A 125 -17.03 -21.23 -14.26
N GLY A 126 -15.78 -21.21 -14.73
CA GLY A 126 -14.90 -20.07 -14.51
C GLY A 126 -15.24 -18.94 -15.47
N LEU A 127 -15.09 -17.70 -15.04
CA LEU A 127 -15.37 -16.52 -15.85
C LEU A 127 -14.26 -15.46 -15.71
N PHE A 128 -14.29 -14.45 -16.57
CA PHE A 128 -13.47 -13.26 -16.41
C PHE A 128 -14.31 -12.12 -15.85
N LEU A 129 -13.81 -11.50 -14.78
CA LEU A 129 -14.38 -10.28 -14.22
C LEU A 129 -13.51 -9.09 -14.57
N TYR A 130 -14.11 -8.03 -15.07
CA TYR A 130 -13.46 -6.78 -15.41
C TYR A 130 -13.75 -5.76 -14.32
N SER A 131 -12.71 -5.16 -13.74
CA SER A 131 -12.89 -4.21 -12.64
C SER A 131 -11.99 -3.00 -12.84
N SER A 132 -12.53 -1.81 -12.64
CA SER A 132 -11.73 -0.59 -12.63
C SER A 132 -10.86 -0.48 -11.39
N LEU A 133 -9.60 -0.10 -11.59
CA LEU A 133 -8.66 0.13 -10.50
C LEU A 133 -8.35 1.61 -10.33
N SER A 134 -8.17 2.01 -9.08
CA SER A 134 -7.63 3.32 -8.76
C SER A 134 -6.11 3.26 -8.75
N SER A 135 -5.44 4.33 -9.18
CA SER A 135 -3.99 4.46 -9.00
C SER A 135 -3.58 4.38 -7.52
N THR A 136 -4.50 4.74 -6.61
CA THR A 136 -4.32 4.61 -5.16
C THR A 136 -4.26 3.17 -4.69
N ASP A 137 -4.78 2.20 -5.45
CA ASP A 137 -4.67 0.76 -5.13
C ASP A 137 -3.22 0.25 -5.29
N PHE A 138 -2.38 1.01 -6.01
CA PHE A 138 -0.94 0.78 -6.17
C PHE A 138 -0.08 1.83 -5.47
N PHE A 139 -0.70 2.75 -4.72
CA PHE A 139 -0.02 3.81 -3.96
C PHE A 139 0.81 4.75 -4.84
N MET A 140 0.40 4.92 -6.10
CA MET A 140 1.07 5.77 -7.07
C MET A 140 0.10 6.88 -7.51
N PRO A 141 0.49 8.16 -7.50
CA PRO A 141 -0.36 9.22 -8.05
C PRO A 141 -0.60 8.96 -9.53
N GLU A 142 -1.85 9.11 -9.97
CA GLU A 142 -2.23 8.90 -11.38
C GLU A 142 -1.34 9.71 -12.35
N SER A 143 -0.98 10.94 -11.98
CA SER A 143 -0.10 11.81 -12.78
C SER A 143 1.27 11.20 -13.08
N THR A 144 1.75 10.25 -12.26
CA THR A 144 3.05 9.59 -12.50
C THR A 144 3.00 8.59 -13.65
N PHE A 145 1.82 8.12 -14.03
CA PHE A 145 1.65 7.12 -15.09
C PHE A 145 1.62 7.71 -16.50
N TYR A 146 1.44 9.02 -16.66
CA TYR A 146 1.40 9.66 -17.97
C TYR A 146 2.72 10.31 -18.34
N THR A 147 2.98 10.42 -19.64
CA THR A 147 4.10 11.23 -20.14
C THR A 147 3.84 12.71 -19.88
N GLN A 148 4.89 13.49 -19.60
CA GLN A 148 4.75 14.94 -19.34
C GLN A 148 4.18 15.69 -20.56
N ASP A 149 4.47 15.21 -21.77
CA ASP A 149 4.14 15.89 -23.02
C ASP A 149 2.78 15.46 -23.60
N ASN A 150 2.21 14.34 -23.15
CA ASN A 150 0.95 13.84 -23.68
C ASN A 150 0.13 13.04 -22.62
N PRO A 151 -1.02 13.58 -22.17
CA PRO A 151 -1.86 12.92 -21.16
C PRO A 151 -2.63 11.70 -21.71
N ASN A 152 -2.54 11.41 -23.01
CA ASN A 152 -3.13 10.19 -23.59
C ASN A 152 -2.11 9.04 -23.70
N LEU A 153 -0.82 9.30 -23.40
CA LEU A 153 0.25 8.32 -23.44
C LEU A 153 0.77 8.03 -22.04
N LEU A 154 1.02 6.75 -21.79
CA LEU A 154 1.55 6.26 -20.52
C LEU A 154 3.08 6.26 -20.55
N SER A 155 3.69 6.43 -19.38
CA SER A 155 5.13 6.34 -19.15
C SER A 155 5.59 4.88 -19.21
N GLU A 156 6.42 4.54 -20.19
CA GLU A 156 6.95 3.18 -20.35
C GLU A 156 7.79 2.74 -19.14
N ASP A 157 8.50 3.66 -18.49
CA ASP A 157 9.27 3.36 -17.28
C ASP A 157 8.35 2.95 -16.13
N ARG A 158 7.18 3.61 -15.97
CA ARG A 158 6.19 3.22 -14.96
C ARG A 158 5.50 1.90 -15.30
N ILE A 159 5.20 1.67 -16.58
CA ILE A 159 4.62 0.41 -17.01
C ILE A 159 5.61 -0.74 -16.78
N ARG A 160 6.90 -0.55 -17.09
CA ARG A 160 7.96 -1.51 -16.81
C ARG A 160 8.08 -1.78 -15.32
N TYR A 161 8.10 -0.73 -14.49
CA TYR A 161 8.11 -0.87 -13.04
C TYR A 161 6.94 -1.74 -12.53
N LEU A 162 5.72 -1.53 -13.02
CA LEU A 162 4.59 -2.39 -12.68
C LEU A 162 4.82 -3.84 -13.15
N ARG A 163 5.24 -4.05 -14.40
CA ARG A 163 5.49 -5.40 -14.95
C ARG A 163 6.51 -6.16 -14.11
N ASP A 164 7.56 -5.48 -13.65
CA ASP A 164 8.67 -6.08 -12.94
C ASP A 164 8.32 -6.39 -11.48
N ASN A 165 7.46 -5.60 -10.84
CA ASN A 165 7.27 -5.65 -9.38
C ASN A 165 5.84 -6.02 -8.93
N LEU A 166 4.81 -5.81 -9.75
CA LEU A 166 3.43 -6.17 -9.39
C LEU A 166 3.15 -7.64 -9.78
N LYS A 167 3.23 -8.53 -8.79
CA LYS A 167 3.09 -10.00 -8.96
C LYS A 167 1.90 -10.60 -8.22
N TYR A 168 1.51 -10.01 -7.10
CA TYR A 168 0.41 -10.48 -6.29
C TYR A 168 -0.12 -9.36 -5.38
N GLY A 169 -1.33 -9.57 -4.87
CA GLY A 169 -2.00 -8.67 -3.94
C GLY A 169 -3.15 -9.35 -3.21
N VAL A 170 -3.71 -8.63 -2.23
CA VAL A 170 -4.95 -9.02 -1.54
C VAL A 170 -5.97 -7.89 -1.75
N SER A 171 -7.25 -8.23 -1.85
CA SER A 171 -8.31 -7.22 -1.74
C SER A 171 -8.87 -7.29 -0.33
N SER A 172 -8.56 -6.31 0.53
CA SER A 172 -9.13 -6.24 1.88
C SER A 172 -10.61 -5.86 1.89
N ASP A 173 -11.09 -5.28 0.80
CA ASP A 173 -12.48 -4.88 0.52
C ASP A 173 -13.18 -5.85 -0.44
N PHE A 174 -14.49 -5.66 -0.62
CA PHE A 174 -15.28 -6.40 -1.58
C PHE A 174 -15.00 -5.87 -2.99
N LEU A 175 -14.34 -6.67 -3.83
CA LEU A 175 -13.98 -6.26 -5.18
C LEU A 175 -15.19 -6.41 -6.10
N THR A 176 -15.53 -5.35 -6.82
CA THR A 176 -16.69 -5.30 -7.72
C THR A 176 -16.23 -5.20 -9.16
N GLY A 177 -16.92 -5.85 -10.07
CA GLY A 177 -16.61 -5.76 -11.49
C GLY A 177 -17.73 -6.32 -12.37
N SER A 178 -17.59 -6.14 -13.67
CA SER A 178 -18.54 -6.60 -14.67
C SER A 178 -18.05 -7.84 -15.40
N PRO A 179 -18.91 -8.84 -15.69
CA PRO A 179 -18.54 -9.98 -16.51
C PRO A 179 -18.36 -9.61 -18.00
N VAL A 180 -19.05 -8.56 -18.48
CA VAL A 180 -19.18 -8.20 -19.92
C VAL A 180 -18.14 -7.18 -20.44
N GLY A 181 -17.21 -6.73 -19.60
CA GLY A 181 -16.06 -5.90 -20.02
C GLY A 181 -16.37 -4.43 -20.34
N ASP A 182 -17.60 -4.12 -20.72
CA ASP A 182 -18.11 -2.76 -20.89
C ASP A 182 -18.71 -2.26 -19.57
N GLU A 183 -17.86 -1.93 -18.60
CA GLU A 183 -18.32 -1.13 -17.46
C GLU A 183 -18.79 0.25 -18.00
N PRO A 184 -20.06 0.66 -17.76
CA PRO A 184 -20.55 1.98 -18.14
C PRO A 184 -19.74 3.14 -17.53
N GLN A 185 -18.90 2.86 -16.52
CA GLN A 185 -18.15 3.84 -15.74
C GLN A 185 -16.65 3.53 -15.57
N ALA A 186 -16.08 2.59 -16.34
CA ALA A 186 -14.63 2.36 -16.37
C ALA A 186 -13.89 3.53 -17.02
N THR A 187 -13.85 4.65 -16.31
CA THR A 187 -13.21 5.90 -16.70
C THR A 187 -11.74 5.95 -16.24
N GLY A 188 -11.28 4.91 -15.54
CA GLY A 188 -9.90 4.76 -15.09
C GLY A 188 -8.97 4.20 -16.17
N PHE A 189 -7.71 4.65 -16.14
CA PHE A 189 -6.66 4.15 -17.03
C PHE A 189 -6.09 2.79 -16.58
N LEU A 190 -6.46 2.28 -15.40
CA LEU A 190 -6.06 0.96 -14.89
C LEU A 190 -7.29 0.05 -14.80
N LYS A 191 -7.19 -1.13 -15.40
CA LYS A 191 -8.25 -2.15 -15.37
C LYS A 191 -7.69 -3.49 -14.95
N TYR A 192 -8.42 -4.20 -14.11
CA TYR A 192 -8.24 -5.62 -13.90
C TYR A 192 -9.05 -6.42 -14.91
N ARG A 193 -8.45 -7.50 -15.39
CA ARG A 193 -9.15 -8.65 -15.96
C ARG A 193 -8.81 -9.86 -15.11
N ILE A 194 -9.76 -10.32 -14.32
CA ILE A 194 -9.56 -11.31 -13.26
C ILE A 194 -10.20 -12.61 -13.70
N LYS A 195 -9.39 -13.65 -13.82
CA LYS A 195 -9.89 -15.01 -14.00
C LYS A 195 -10.41 -15.53 -12.67
N ILE A 196 -11.71 -15.79 -12.61
CA ILE A 196 -12.39 -16.39 -11.47
C ILE A 196 -12.49 -17.90 -11.71
N PRO A 197 -11.97 -18.74 -10.80
CA PRO A 197 -12.04 -20.18 -10.97
C PRO A 197 -13.47 -20.69 -10.76
N PRO A 198 -13.82 -21.84 -11.38
CA PRO A 198 -15.05 -22.57 -11.08
C PRO A 198 -15.23 -22.80 -9.57
N ASN A 199 -16.47 -22.92 -9.13
CA ASN A 199 -16.87 -23.12 -7.72
C ASN A 199 -16.54 -21.94 -6.79
N THR A 200 -16.33 -20.74 -7.33
CA THR A 200 -16.20 -19.52 -6.54
C THR A 200 -17.57 -18.96 -6.19
N HIS A 201 -17.77 -18.53 -4.95
CA HIS A 201 -18.97 -17.79 -4.56
C HIS A 201 -18.83 -16.32 -4.94
N LEU A 202 -19.80 -15.81 -5.68
CA LEU A 202 -19.95 -14.42 -6.06
C LEU A 202 -21.29 -13.90 -5.52
N VAL A 203 -21.37 -12.59 -5.28
CA VAL A 203 -22.62 -11.92 -4.93
C VAL A 203 -23.03 -11.00 -6.07
N HIS A 204 -24.32 -10.99 -6.36
CA HIS A 204 -24.90 -10.25 -7.46
C HIS A 204 -25.60 -8.97 -6.97
N LEU A 205 -25.33 -7.82 -7.59
CA LEU A 205 -25.81 -6.53 -7.08
C LEU A 205 -27.16 -6.10 -7.64
N ASN A 206 -27.36 -6.16 -8.96
CA ASN A 206 -28.51 -5.55 -9.61
C ASN A 206 -29.17 -6.44 -10.63
N ASP A 207 -30.44 -6.21 -10.95
CA ASP A 207 -31.22 -7.07 -11.85
C ASP A 207 -30.67 -7.11 -13.28
N ALA A 208 -29.80 -6.16 -13.64
CA ALA A 208 -29.19 -6.06 -14.95
C ALA A 208 -27.94 -6.92 -15.14
N MET A 209 -27.42 -7.58 -14.09
CA MET A 209 -26.19 -8.39 -14.17
C MET A 209 -24.93 -7.60 -14.49
N ASP A 210 -24.96 -6.29 -14.26
CA ASP A 210 -23.85 -5.41 -14.62
C ASP A 210 -22.66 -5.58 -13.67
N TYR A 211 -22.91 -6.01 -12.42
CA TYR A 211 -21.88 -6.12 -11.39
C TYR A 211 -21.97 -7.37 -10.54
N LEU A 212 -20.83 -8.05 -10.44
CA LEU A 212 -20.56 -9.13 -9.50
C LEU A 212 -19.58 -8.65 -8.43
N VAL A 213 -19.72 -9.20 -7.24
CA VAL A 213 -18.89 -8.93 -6.07
C VAL A 213 -18.10 -10.18 -5.74
N ILE A 214 -16.79 -10.01 -5.59
CA ILE A 214 -15.87 -11.01 -5.05
C ILE A 214 -15.70 -10.73 -3.56
N ASN A 215 -15.68 -11.79 -2.76
CA ASN A 215 -15.55 -11.68 -1.32
C ASN A 215 -14.27 -10.94 -0.93
N LYS A 216 -14.33 -10.20 0.17
CA LYS A 216 -13.16 -9.53 0.72
C LYS A 216 -12.15 -10.53 1.29
N GLY A 217 -10.92 -10.06 1.45
CA GLY A 217 -9.80 -10.88 1.90
C GLY A 217 -9.39 -11.93 0.88
N THR A 218 -9.64 -11.71 -0.42
CA THR A 218 -9.25 -12.67 -1.46
C THR A 218 -7.88 -12.32 -2.05
N GLY A 219 -7.08 -13.34 -2.35
CA GLY A 219 -5.77 -13.19 -2.97
C GLY A 219 -5.85 -13.10 -4.50
N MET A 220 -4.90 -12.41 -5.10
CA MET A 220 -4.77 -12.30 -6.55
C MET A 220 -3.32 -12.55 -6.96
N GLU A 221 -3.14 -13.31 -8.04
CA GLU A 221 -1.86 -13.47 -8.70
C GLU A 221 -1.89 -12.78 -10.07
N VAL A 222 -0.94 -11.87 -10.29
CA VAL A 222 -0.81 -11.12 -11.54
C VAL A 222 -0.02 -11.96 -12.53
N LYS A 223 -0.64 -12.28 -13.66
CA LYS A 223 -0.07 -13.11 -14.72
C LYS A 223 0.64 -12.26 -15.77
N SER A 224 0.06 -11.10 -16.12
CA SER A 224 0.68 -10.17 -17.06
C SER A 224 0.11 -8.76 -16.93
N ILE A 225 0.85 -7.78 -17.45
CA ILE A 225 0.43 -6.38 -17.54
C ILE A 225 0.67 -5.89 -18.96
N ARG A 226 -0.40 -5.48 -19.64
CA ARG A 226 -0.36 -5.00 -21.03
C ARG A 226 -0.95 -3.60 -21.14
N VAL A 227 -0.57 -2.90 -22.20
CA VAL A 227 -1.11 -1.59 -22.54
C VAL A 227 -2.06 -1.77 -23.71
N ALA A 228 -3.28 -1.25 -23.57
CA ALA A 228 -4.26 -1.19 -24.64
C ALA A 228 -4.61 0.26 -24.97
N THR A 229 -5.34 0.47 -26.05
CA THR A 229 -5.87 1.79 -26.40
C THR A 229 -7.40 1.74 -26.39
N GLU A 230 -8.01 2.61 -25.60
CA GLU A 230 -9.46 2.80 -25.55
C GLU A 230 -9.81 4.26 -25.81
N LYS A 231 -10.70 4.51 -26.76
CA LYS A 231 -11.17 5.87 -27.12
C LYS A 231 -10.02 6.88 -27.34
N GLY A 232 -8.91 6.41 -27.91
CA GLY A 232 -7.72 7.22 -28.21
C GLY A 232 -6.78 7.47 -27.02
N LYS A 233 -7.00 6.83 -25.87
CA LYS A 233 -6.14 6.90 -24.69
C LYS A 233 -5.51 5.54 -24.39
N GLN A 234 -4.25 5.55 -23.96
CA GLN A 234 -3.61 4.35 -23.45
C GLN A 234 -4.13 3.99 -22.06
N ILE A 235 -4.42 2.71 -21.86
CA ILE A 235 -4.83 2.13 -20.57
C ILE A 235 -3.94 0.93 -20.24
N ILE A 236 -3.84 0.60 -18.96
CA ILE A 236 -3.13 -0.54 -18.42
C ILE A 236 -4.15 -1.61 -18.05
N ILE A 237 -3.97 -2.80 -18.61
CA ILE A 237 -4.76 -3.99 -18.26
C ILE A 237 -3.85 -4.93 -17.47
N VAL A 238 -4.25 -5.18 -16.23
CA VAL A 238 -3.61 -6.16 -15.36
C VAL A 238 -4.41 -7.45 -15.44
N GLU A 239 -3.80 -8.48 -16.03
CA GLU A 239 -4.38 -9.82 -16.13
C GLU A 239 -4.03 -10.58 -14.84
N ALA A 240 -5.04 -10.95 -14.06
CA ALA A 240 -4.88 -11.60 -12.77
C ALA A 240 -5.72 -12.87 -12.66
N GLU A 241 -5.38 -13.75 -11.73
CA GLU A 241 -6.15 -14.93 -11.36
C GLU A 241 -6.45 -14.90 -9.87
N LEU A 242 -7.68 -15.29 -9.50
CA LEU A 242 -8.08 -15.39 -8.12
C LEU A 242 -7.37 -16.57 -7.45
N VAL A 243 -6.80 -16.32 -6.27
CA VAL A 243 -6.15 -17.34 -5.43
C VAL A 243 -6.60 -17.16 -3.99
N SER A 244 -6.31 -18.14 -3.13
CA SER A 244 -6.57 -17.99 -1.69
C SER A 244 -5.69 -16.90 -1.08
N LYS A 245 -6.17 -16.27 -0.02
CA LYS A 245 -5.40 -15.27 0.73
C LYS A 245 -4.13 -15.90 1.31
N GLU A 246 -4.25 -17.12 1.79
CA GLU A 246 -3.19 -17.89 2.45
C GLU A 246 -2.00 -18.11 1.51
N ASN A 247 -2.25 -18.26 0.20
CA ASN A 247 -1.18 -18.36 -0.80
C ASN A 247 -0.38 -17.06 -0.90
N VAL A 248 -1.05 -15.92 -0.84
CA VAL A 248 -0.40 -14.60 -0.87
C VAL A 248 0.31 -14.31 0.45
N ASP A 249 -0.33 -14.58 1.59
CA ASP A 249 0.23 -14.43 2.94
C ASP A 249 1.50 -15.25 3.12
N SER A 250 1.55 -16.46 2.56
CA SER A 250 2.74 -17.33 2.62
C SER A 250 3.94 -16.69 1.91
N ARG A 251 3.71 -16.05 0.74
CA ARG A 251 4.77 -15.32 0.00
C ARG A 251 5.25 -14.10 0.78
N ILE A 252 4.33 -13.32 1.36
CA ILE A 252 4.66 -12.15 2.19
C ILE A 252 5.48 -12.57 3.42
N THR A 253 5.12 -13.70 4.04
CA THR A 253 5.84 -14.27 5.19
C THR A 253 7.24 -14.72 4.79
N GLU A 254 7.39 -15.35 3.62
CA GLU A 254 8.70 -15.75 3.09
C GLU A 254 9.62 -14.55 2.84
N ILE A 255 9.10 -13.46 2.26
CA ILE A 255 9.89 -12.23 2.07
C ILE A 255 10.29 -11.63 3.42
N SER A 256 9.37 -11.59 4.40
CA SER A 256 9.70 -11.14 5.76
C SER A 256 10.84 -11.97 6.35
N ARG A 257 10.81 -13.30 6.19
CA ARG A 257 11.89 -14.19 6.63
C ARG A 257 13.20 -13.84 5.92
N ASN A 258 13.20 -13.67 4.61
CA ASN A 258 14.40 -13.35 3.82
C ASN A 258 15.02 -11.99 4.24
N ILE A 259 14.19 -10.98 4.52
CA ILE A 259 14.65 -9.69 5.06
C ILE A 259 15.38 -9.91 6.40
N ASN A 260 14.78 -10.66 7.33
CA ASN A 260 15.42 -10.95 8.62
C ASN A 260 16.72 -11.76 8.46
N GLU A 261 16.78 -12.70 7.51
CA GLU A 261 18.00 -13.45 7.21
C GLU A 261 19.13 -12.53 6.71
N GLY A 262 18.83 -11.56 5.84
CA GLY A 262 19.78 -10.54 5.40
C GLY A 262 20.28 -9.66 6.55
N VAL A 263 19.39 -9.31 7.48
CA VAL A 263 19.75 -8.55 8.70
C VAL A 263 20.65 -9.39 9.61
N ILE A 264 20.34 -10.67 9.84
CA ILE A 264 21.19 -11.58 10.62
C ILE A 264 22.57 -11.71 9.99
N ALA A 265 22.65 -11.85 8.66
CA ALA A 265 23.93 -11.95 7.96
C ALA A 265 24.80 -10.68 8.15
N THR A 266 24.17 -9.51 8.12
CA THR A 266 24.86 -8.21 8.29
C THR A 266 25.26 -7.94 9.73
N THR A 267 24.38 -8.28 10.67
CA THR A 267 24.57 -7.99 12.10
C THR A 267 25.32 -9.08 12.85
N GLU A 268 25.37 -10.29 12.30
CA GLU A 268 25.84 -11.54 12.95
C GLU A 268 25.07 -11.88 14.23
N ASN A 269 23.80 -11.47 14.32
CA ASN A 269 22.98 -11.66 15.53
C ASN A 269 21.69 -12.43 15.24
N THR A 270 21.67 -13.72 15.57
CA THR A 270 20.54 -14.63 15.31
C THR A 270 19.29 -14.32 16.14
N LYS A 271 19.37 -13.43 17.13
CA LYS A 271 18.20 -12.95 17.88
C LYS A 271 17.23 -12.16 16.99
N PHE A 272 17.69 -11.64 15.85
CA PHE A 272 16.91 -10.79 14.95
C PHE A 272 16.08 -11.55 13.91
N LYS A 273 15.73 -12.80 14.16
CA LYS A 273 14.98 -13.66 13.22
C LYS A 273 13.52 -13.24 12.96
N ASP A 274 12.97 -12.32 13.75
CA ASP A 274 11.57 -11.87 13.69
C ASP A 274 11.44 -10.39 14.08
N ILE A 275 12.39 -9.56 13.66
CA ILE A 275 12.38 -8.10 13.88
C ILE A 275 11.52 -7.42 12.81
N PHE A 276 11.73 -7.76 11.54
CA PHE A 276 11.06 -7.13 10.40
C PHE A 276 9.83 -7.95 9.99
N LYS A 277 8.68 -7.29 9.80
CA LYS A 277 7.43 -7.93 9.40
C LYS A 277 6.77 -7.15 8.27
N LEU A 278 6.32 -7.86 7.24
CA LEU A 278 5.38 -7.32 6.25
C LEU A 278 3.95 -7.72 6.66
N ASP A 279 3.07 -6.74 6.76
CA ASP A 279 1.65 -6.93 7.07
C ASP A 279 0.82 -6.19 6.03
N LEU A 280 0.69 -6.85 4.87
CA LEU A 280 0.18 -6.28 3.63
C LEU A 280 -1.14 -6.96 3.25
N THR A 281 -2.14 -6.13 2.97
CA THR A 281 -3.54 -6.52 2.75
C THR A 281 -4.16 -5.87 1.52
N GLY A 282 -3.40 -5.04 0.82
CA GLY A 282 -3.78 -4.28 -0.36
C GLY A 282 -3.37 -4.94 -1.68
N ARG A 283 -3.91 -4.39 -2.77
CA ARG A 283 -3.79 -4.96 -4.12
C ARG A 283 -2.37 -4.82 -4.69
N GLY A 284 -1.61 -3.85 -4.20
CA GLY A 284 -0.19 -3.64 -4.50
C GLY A 284 0.79 -4.32 -3.53
N ALA A 285 0.39 -5.36 -2.79
CA ALA A 285 1.24 -5.96 -1.74
C ALA A 285 2.65 -6.34 -2.23
N SER A 286 2.77 -6.91 -3.44
CA SER A 286 4.09 -7.24 -4.03
C SER A 286 4.97 -6.01 -4.28
N LEU A 287 4.39 -4.86 -4.66
CA LEU A 287 5.14 -3.61 -4.83
C LEU A 287 5.72 -3.14 -3.49
N ILE A 288 4.90 -3.16 -2.44
CA ILE A 288 5.33 -2.73 -1.10
C ILE A 288 6.35 -3.70 -0.50
N ALA A 289 6.19 -5.01 -0.73
CA ALA A 289 7.15 -6.01 -0.28
C ALA A 289 8.54 -5.82 -0.90
N GLU A 290 8.61 -5.53 -2.20
CA GLU A 290 9.87 -5.24 -2.88
C GLU A 290 10.50 -3.95 -2.33
N GLN A 291 9.72 -2.87 -2.26
CA GLN A 291 10.21 -1.60 -1.74
C GLN A 291 10.68 -1.69 -0.29
N ALA A 292 9.99 -2.46 0.56
CA ALA A 292 10.41 -2.70 1.94
C ALA A 292 11.74 -3.46 2.00
N THR A 293 11.94 -4.45 1.11
CA THR A 293 13.20 -5.19 1.01
C THR A 293 14.36 -4.26 0.65
N ASP A 294 14.17 -3.44 -0.38
CA ASP A 294 15.16 -2.42 -0.80
C ASP A 294 15.44 -1.39 0.30
N MET A 295 14.39 -0.93 0.98
CA MET A 295 14.50 0.01 2.09
C MET A 295 15.37 -0.56 3.21
N VAL A 296 15.11 -1.80 3.62
CA VAL A 296 15.84 -2.45 4.72
C VAL A 296 17.30 -2.69 4.31
N ASN A 297 17.55 -3.19 3.09
CA ASN A 297 18.91 -3.44 2.61
C ASN A 297 19.75 -2.16 2.63
N LYS A 298 19.22 -1.06 2.08
CA LYS A 298 19.91 0.25 2.12
C LYS A 298 20.09 0.75 3.56
N PHE A 299 19.07 0.61 4.40
CA PHE A 299 19.14 1.04 5.79
C PHE A 299 20.26 0.33 6.57
N ILE A 300 20.37 -1.00 6.46
CA ILE A 300 21.39 -1.76 7.20
C ILE A 300 22.81 -1.53 6.66
N GLU A 301 22.96 -1.13 5.40
CA GLU A 301 24.25 -0.73 4.82
C GLU A 301 24.71 0.65 5.31
N LEU A 302 23.78 1.56 5.57
CA LEU A 302 24.08 2.95 5.94
C LEU A 302 24.41 3.14 7.42
N ILE A 303 23.83 2.33 8.31
CA ILE A 303 24.02 2.43 9.76
C ILE A 303 25.21 1.57 10.22
N PRO A 304 26.15 2.11 11.03
CA PRO A 304 27.24 1.31 11.58
C PRO A 304 26.73 0.07 12.32
N LYS A 305 27.30 -1.10 12.01
CA LYS A 305 26.88 -2.41 12.55
C LYS A 305 26.70 -2.43 14.08
N ASN A 306 27.56 -1.75 14.82
CA ASN A 306 27.44 -1.68 16.29
C ASN A 306 26.18 -0.92 16.73
N LEU A 307 25.95 0.27 16.16
CA LEU A 307 24.78 1.09 16.48
C LEU A 307 23.48 0.40 16.03
N LEU A 308 23.50 -0.24 14.85
CA LEU A 308 22.39 -1.05 14.34
C LEU A 308 22.07 -2.19 15.32
N ASN A 309 23.07 -2.97 15.75
CA ASN A 309 22.90 -4.04 16.73
C ASN A 309 22.27 -3.52 18.03
N GLN A 310 22.80 -2.42 18.59
CA GLN A 310 22.28 -1.84 19.84
C GLN A 310 20.80 -1.43 19.71
N GLY A 311 20.45 -0.71 18.65
CA GLY A 311 19.06 -0.26 18.44
C GLY A 311 18.10 -1.43 18.19
N LEU A 312 18.51 -2.45 17.42
CA LEU A 312 17.69 -3.64 17.19
C LEU A 312 17.56 -4.51 18.45
N GLU A 313 18.60 -4.64 19.27
CA GLU A 313 18.50 -5.32 20.57
C GLU A 313 17.53 -4.59 21.49
N PHE A 314 17.61 -3.26 21.54
CA PHE A 314 16.70 -2.43 22.32
C PHE A 314 15.22 -2.60 21.90
N ILE A 315 14.94 -2.68 20.59
CA ILE A 315 13.62 -3.06 20.07
C ILE A 315 13.22 -4.46 20.57
N ASN A 316 14.11 -5.43 20.40
CA ASN A 316 13.85 -6.85 20.69
C ASN A 316 13.60 -7.14 22.17
N GLU A 317 14.21 -6.39 23.09
CA GLU A 317 13.99 -6.51 24.54
C GLU A 317 12.52 -6.38 24.96
N LYS A 318 11.70 -5.68 24.16
CA LYS A 318 10.25 -5.54 24.37
C LYS A 318 9.42 -6.38 23.42
N GLN A 319 10.05 -7.31 22.70
CA GLN A 319 9.43 -8.04 21.58
C GLN A 319 8.88 -7.05 20.53
N GLY A 320 9.53 -5.89 20.41
CA GLY A 320 9.21 -4.89 19.41
C GLY A 320 9.57 -5.39 18.01
N LYS A 321 8.97 -4.75 17.00
CA LYS A 321 9.12 -5.09 15.58
C LYS A 321 9.19 -3.83 14.73
N ILE A 322 9.74 -3.97 13.53
CA ILE A 322 9.68 -2.99 12.45
C ILE A 322 8.70 -3.56 11.42
N ILE A 323 7.52 -2.93 11.33
CA ILE A 323 6.37 -3.45 10.58
C ILE A 323 6.11 -2.56 9.38
N PHE A 324 6.05 -3.14 8.19
CA PHE A 324 5.62 -2.45 6.97
C PHE A 324 4.17 -2.80 6.68
N VAL A 325 3.35 -1.78 6.46
CA VAL A 325 1.91 -1.93 6.22
C VAL A 325 1.49 -1.18 4.97
N ASP A 326 0.38 -1.60 4.37
CA ASP A 326 -0.30 -0.93 3.25
C ASP A 326 -1.72 -0.51 3.64
N ARG A 327 -1.83 0.04 4.85
CA ARG A 327 -3.06 0.59 5.42
C ARG A 327 -2.72 1.79 6.30
N LEU A 328 -3.72 2.59 6.69
CA LEU A 328 -3.45 3.78 7.48
C LEU A 328 -2.94 3.42 8.89
N LEU A 329 -1.89 4.10 9.32
CA LEU A 329 -1.16 3.77 10.56
C LEU A 329 -2.02 3.86 11.82
N GLY A 330 -3.02 4.73 11.85
CA GLY A 330 -3.93 4.89 12.99
C GLY A 330 -4.84 3.67 13.21
N TYR A 331 -4.91 2.76 12.24
CA TYR A 331 -5.61 1.48 12.36
C TYR A 331 -4.67 0.30 12.61
N VAL A 332 -3.40 0.58 12.89
CA VAL A 332 -2.39 -0.41 13.28
C VAL A 332 -2.14 -0.27 14.78
N ASP A 333 -2.53 -1.28 15.56
CA ASP A 333 -2.41 -1.24 17.01
C ASP A 333 -0.97 -0.96 17.47
N GLU A 334 0.03 -1.48 16.77
CA GLU A 334 1.45 -1.26 17.03
C GLU A 334 1.88 0.20 16.88
N ALA A 335 1.19 0.99 16.06
CA ALA A 335 1.45 2.43 15.92
C ALA A 335 0.79 3.26 17.04
N ILE A 336 -0.26 2.73 17.69
CA ILE A 336 -1.00 3.44 18.73
C ILE A 336 -0.31 3.30 20.10
N PRO A 337 -0.02 4.42 20.80
CA PRO A 337 0.50 4.37 22.17
C PRO A 337 -0.45 3.65 23.12
N ALA A 338 0.10 2.86 24.05
CA ALA A 338 -0.70 2.19 25.07
C ALA A 338 -1.22 3.20 26.11
N GLY A 339 -2.39 2.91 26.70
CA GLY A 339 -2.91 3.64 27.86
C GLY A 339 -3.57 5.00 27.57
N ILE A 340 -3.80 5.35 26.30
CA ILE A 340 -4.56 6.55 25.93
C ILE A 340 -6.07 6.33 26.10
N SER A 341 -6.78 7.37 26.53
CA SER A 341 -8.25 7.33 26.63
C SER A 341 -8.92 7.28 25.24
N LEU A 342 -10.19 6.91 25.17
CA LEU A 342 -10.93 6.83 23.90
C LEU A 342 -10.99 8.17 23.12
N PRO A 343 -11.26 9.33 23.75
CA PRO A 343 -11.23 10.62 23.05
C PRO A 343 -9.83 10.96 22.51
N GLU A 344 -8.78 10.69 23.30
CA GLU A 344 -7.39 10.87 22.88
C GLU A 344 -7.03 9.90 21.73
N LYS A 345 -7.58 8.68 21.74
CA LYS A 345 -7.40 7.72 20.65
C LYS A 345 -7.93 8.28 19.33
N HIS A 346 -9.08 8.95 19.31
CA HIS A 346 -9.62 9.50 18.06
C HIS A 346 -8.73 10.61 17.46
N SER A 347 -8.30 11.57 18.28
CA SER A 347 -7.40 12.64 17.81
C SER A 347 -6.04 12.08 17.37
N GLU A 348 -5.50 11.10 18.11
CA GLU A 348 -4.25 10.42 17.76
C GLU A 348 -4.36 9.64 16.45
N VAL A 349 -5.44 8.89 16.22
CA VAL A 349 -5.66 8.14 14.95
C VAL A 349 -5.60 9.08 13.75
N ASN A 350 -6.31 10.21 13.80
CA ASN A 350 -6.32 11.19 12.71
C ASN A 350 -4.94 11.82 12.47
N ARG A 351 -4.18 12.07 13.55
CA ARG A 351 -2.81 12.58 13.44
C ARG A 351 -1.87 11.54 12.82
N ILE A 352 -1.93 10.30 13.30
CA ILE A 352 -1.09 9.18 12.88
C ILE A 352 -1.37 8.79 11.43
N ASN A 353 -2.62 8.87 10.97
CA ASN A 353 -3.00 8.57 9.59
C ASN A 353 -2.35 9.51 8.56
N LYS A 354 -1.83 10.66 8.97
CA LYS A 354 -1.07 11.59 8.11
C LYS A 354 0.43 11.27 8.07
N SER A 355 0.90 10.40 8.95
CA SER A 355 2.31 10.05 9.09
C SER A 355 2.72 8.93 8.13
N ALA A 356 3.99 8.97 7.76
CA ALA A 356 4.58 8.04 6.83
C ALA A 356 5.29 6.87 7.51
N GLY A 357 5.82 7.14 8.70
CA GLY A 357 6.29 6.17 9.67
C GLY A 357 5.86 6.62 11.07
N ARG A 358 6.01 5.73 12.04
CA ARG A 358 5.89 6.07 13.45
C ARG A 358 6.69 5.11 14.32
N TYR A 359 7.47 5.68 15.23
CA TYR A 359 8.00 4.98 16.38
C TYR A 359 7.04 5.02 17.58
N ASN A 360 6.68 3.85 18.09
CA ASN A 360 5.93 3.69 19.33
C ASN A 360 6.90 3.41 20.49
N ILE A 361 7.15 4.44 21.30
CA ILE A 361 8.10 4.38 22.43
C ILE A 361 7.75 3.29 23.45
N THR A 362 6.47 3.06 23.72
CA THR A 362 6.01 2.13 24.77
C THR A 362 6.17 0.67 24.34
N LYS A 363 5.87 0.39 23.06
CA LYS A 363 6.00 -0.96 22.48
C LYS A 363 7.38 -1.22 21.87
N ARG A 364 8.20 -0.17 21.72
CA ARG A 364 9.46 -0.14 20.96
C ARG A 364 9.27 -0.71 19.54
N MET A 365 8.23 -0.26 18.87
CA MET A 365 7.87 -0.71 17.51
C MET A 365 8.00 0.43 16.53
N ILE A 366 8.49 0.15 15.33
CA ILE A 366 8.39 1.05 14.18
C ILE A 366 7.29 0.52 13.27
N VAL A 367 6.39 1.38 12.83
CA VAL A 367 5.42 1.05 11.78
C VAL A 367 5.62 2.00 10.61
N ILE A 368 5.90 1.46 9.43
CA ILE A 368 6.10 2.21 8.20
C ILE A 368 4.91 1.98 7.27
N ASN A 369 4.34 3.06 6.78
CA ASN A 369 3.27 3.02 5.81
C ASN A 369 3.81 3.04 4.37
N GLY A 370 3.53 2.01 3.60
CA GLY A 370 3.78 1.96 2.16
C GLY A 370 2.94 2.96 1.36
N HIS A 371 1.80 3.42 1.89
CA HIS A 371 0.97 4.42 1.23
C HIS A 371 1.55 5.83 1.20
N ALA A 372 2.39 6.18 2.17
CA ALA A 372 2.61 7.59 2.47
C ALA A 372 3.45 8.25 1.38
N SER A 373 2.76 8.80 0.40
CA SER A 373 3.26 9.75 -0.57
C SER A 373 3.65 11.02 0.19
N GLY A 374 4.92 11.16 0.54
CA GLY A 374 5.46 12.49 0.78
C GLY A 374 5.34 13.26 -0.53
N SER A 375 4.44 14.24 -0.60
CA SER A 375 4.26 15.37 -1.56
C SER A 375 4.71 15.29 -3.04
N ALA A 376 5.13 14.13 -3.56
CA ALA A 376 5.76 13.98 -4.86
C ALA A 376 5.71 12.52 -5.41
N GLY A 377 4.93 11.62 -4.80
CA GLY A 377 4.88 10.22 -5.25
C GLY A 377 6.22 9.49 -5.09
N LYS A 378 7.01 9.85 -4.07
CA LYS A 378 8.26 9.15 -3.75
C LYS A 378 7.94 7.77 -3.18
N GLU A 379 8.57 6.77 -3.77
CA GLU A 379 8.60 5.38 -3.31
C GLU A 379 9.16 5.32 -1.88
N MET A 380 8.86 4.22 -1.19
CA MET A 380 9.44 3.91 0.12
C MET A 380 10.99 4.02 0.07
N ASP A 381 11.56 4.93 0.86
CA ASP A 381 13.01 5.14 0.92
C ASP A 381 13.60 4.79 2.30
N SER A 382 14.89 4.43 2.32
CA SER A 382 15.61 4.12 3.56
C SER A 382 15.73 5.32 4.50
N GLU A 383 15.57 6.54 4.00
CA GLU A 383 15.62 7.75 4.82
C GLU A 383 14.45 7.77 5.82
N ARG A 384 13.25 7.32 5.41
CA ARG A 384 12.11 7.17 6.30
C ARG A 384 12.38 6.18 7.44
N LEU A 385 12.95 5.02 7.14
CA LEU A 385 13.30 4.06 8.20
C LEU A 385 14.42 4.60 9.10
N SER A 386 15.41 5.29 8.53
CA SER A 386 16.46 5.96 9.32
C SER A 386 15.88 7.04 10.24
N HIS A 387 14.87 7.79 9.81
CA HIS A 387 14.16 8.75 10.67
C HIS A 387 13.55 8.06 11.89
N GLU A 388 12.71 7.05 11.67
CA GLU A 388 12.04 6.33 12.77
C GLU A 388 13.03 5.58 13.66
N PHE A 389 14.12 5.07 13.08
CA PHE A 389 15.21 4.48 13.84
C PHE A 389 15.99 5.52 14.64
N GLY A 390 16.07 6.77 14.18
CA GLY A 390 16.56 7.90 14.96
C GLY A 390 15.80 8.05 16.27
N HIS A 391 14.46 7.96 16.25
CA HIS A 391 13.64 7.96 17.46
C HIS A 391 13.92 6.75 18.39
N VAL A 392 14.28 5.59 17.83
CA VAL A 392 14.74 4.43 18.61
C VAL A 392 16.04 4.74 19.33
N ILE A 393 17.03 5.30 18.63
CA ILE A 393 18.31 5.68 19.21
C ILE A 393 18.13 6.77 20.27
N ASP A 394 17.24 7.73 20.02
CA ASP A 394 16.91 8.79 20.97
C ASP A 394 16.46 8.21 22.32
N ASN A 395 15.49 7.29 22.26
CA ASN A 395 14.96 6.60 23.43
C ASN A 395 16.01 5.70 24.11
N MET A 396 16.74 4.91 23.33
CA MET A 396 17.74 3.97 23.85
C MET A 396 18.87 4.69 24.63
N LYS A 397 19.43 5.74 24.04
CA LYS A 397 20.53 6.49 24.65
C LYS A 397 20.06 7.30 25.86
N GLY A 398 18.84 7.84 25.79
CA GLY A 398 18.23 8.55 26.90
C GLY A 398 18.01 7.67 28.14
N LEU A 399 17.42 6.47 27.98
CA LEU A 399 17.23 5.49 29.05
C LEU A 399 18.54 5.00 29.69
N SER A 400 19.63 4.99 28.92
CA SER A 400 20.94 4.60 29.42
C SER A 400 21.60 5.69 30.26
N SER A 401 21.12 6.94 30.15
CA SER A 401 21.71 8.13 30.76
C SER A 401 21.03 8.60 32.05
N SER A 402 19.79 8.19 32.32
CA SER A 402 19.09 8.53 33.57
C SER A 402 18.19 7.39 34.08
N SER A 403 17.91 7.40 35.39
CA SER A 403 17.00 6.43 36.05
C SER A 403 15.51 6.74 35.82
N LYS A 404 15.21 7.73 34.97
CA LYS A 404 13.87 8.10 34.51
C LYS A 404 13.84 7.94 32.99
N VAL A 405 12.68 7.66 32.43
CA VAL A 405 12.51 7.55 30.97
C VAL A 405 12.67 8.95 30.35
N GLU A 406 13.91 9.38 30.13
CA GLU A 406 14.24 10.60 29.40
C GLU A 406 14.80 10.20 28.04
N LEU A 407 14.40 10.92 26.99
CA LEU A 407 15.00 10.83 25.65
C LEU A 407 16.34 11.57 25.66
N ILE A 408 17.34 11.16 24.88
CA ILE A 408 18.62 11.91 24.85
C ILE A 408 18.42 13.32 24.28
N SER A 409 17.45 13.49 23.37
CA SER A 409 17.00 14.79 22.85
C SER A 409 16.39 15.68 23.93
N SER A 410 15.96 15.12 25.06
CA SER A 410 15.44 15.85 26.22
C SER A 410 16.51 16.30 27.20
N THR A 411 17.77 15.91 27.01
CA THR A 411 18.88 16.36 27.87
C THR A 411 19.13 17.85 27.73
N ALA A 412 19.68 18.48 28.78
CA ALA A 412 20.03 19.90 28.74
C ALA A 412 21.02 20.23 27.61
N GLU A 413 22.01 19.35 27.38
CA GLU A 413 22.98 19.51 26.30
C GLU A 413 22.30 19.57 24.93
N PHE A 414 21.42 18.61 24.63
CA PHE A 414 20.75 18.59 23.32
C PHE A 414 19.70 19.70 23.21
N GLN A 415 19.04 20.08 24.31
CA GLN A 415 18.10 21.20 24.30
C GLN A 415 18.79 22.53 23.95
N ASP A 416 20.01 22.75 24.43
CA ASP A 416 20.81 23.92 24.06
C ASP A 416 21.17 23.90 22.56
N ILE A 417 21.52 22.73 22.02
CA ILE A 417 21.79 22.55 20.58
C ILE A 417 20.52 22.83 19.76
N TYR A 418 19.39 22.23 20.12
CA TYR A 418 18.10 22.40 19.44
C TYR A 418 17.67 23.87 19.40
N ASN A 419 17.76 24.60 20.52
CA ASN A 419 17.36 26.00 20.55
C ASN A 419 18.17 26.89 19.61
N GLU A 420 19.43 26.53 19.33
CA GLU A 420 20.30 27.23 18.40
C GLU A 420 20.06 26.81 16.94
N GLU A 421 19.86 25.51 16.67
CA GLU A 421 19.95 24.97 15.30
C GLU A 421 18.61 24.48 14.69
N LYS A 422 17.49 24.48 15.44
CA LYS A 422 16.20 23.87 15.03
C LYS A 422 15.62 24.35 13.70
N ASN A 423 15.96 25.56 13.26
CA ASN A 423 15.42 26.16 12.03
C ASN A 423 16.35 26.00 10.82
N ASN A 424 17.49 25.31 10.98
CA ASN A 424 18.57 25.35 9.99
C ASN A 424 18.53 24.18 8.98
N ILE A 425 17.83 23.08 9.29
CA ILE A 425 17.79 21.87 8.43
C ILE A 425 16.58 21.90 7.50
N ASN A 426 15.37 21.81 8.06
CA ASN A 426 14.10 21.92 7.34
C ASN A 426 12.95 22.29 8.30
N GLU A 427 11.78 22.65 7.76
CA GLU A 427 10.62 23.06 8.56
C GLU A 427 10.12 21.95 9.49
N TYR A 428 10.12 20.69 9.03
CA TYR A 428 9.65 19.55 9.82
C TYR A 428 10.53 19.31 11.06
N ALA A 429 11.85 19.43 10.91
CA ALA A 429 12.82 19.32 11.99
C ALA A 429 12.60 20.40 13.08
N GLY A 430 11.98 21.54 12.76
CA GLY A 430 11.66 22.59 13.73
C GLY A 430 10.46 22.30 14.64
N THR A 431 9.76 21.18 14.45
CA THR A 431 8.50 20.85 15.16
C THR A 431 8.72 20.68 16.67
N ASN A 432 9.69 19.85 17.05
CA ASN A 432 10.12 19.61 18.42
C ASN A 432 11.53 19.00 18.42
N LYS A 433 12.13 18.83 19.61
CA LYS A 433 13.51 18.35 19.76
C LYS A 433 13.67 16.88 19.36
N GLU A 434 12.64 16.06 19.54
CA GLU A 434 12.61 14.65 19.15
C GLU A 434 12.65 14.51 17.61
N GLU A 435 11.78 15.23 16.90
CA GLU A 435 11.75 15.26 15.43
C GLU A 435 13.01 15.88 14.86
N PHE A 436 13.57 16.91 15.50
CA PHE A 436 14.85 17.49 15.10
C PHE A 436 15.99 16.48 15.18
N PHE A 437 16.05 15.73 16.29
CA PHE A 437 17.04 14.67 16.48
C PHE A 437 16.89 13.58 15.40
N ALA A 438 15.67 13.09 15.19
CA ALA A 438 15.40 12.04 14.21
C ALA A 438 15.68 12.48 12.75
N GLU A 439 15.34 13.73 12.40
CA GLU A 439 15.71 14.29 11.10
C GLU A 439 17.21 14.44 10.95
N ALA A 440 17.92 14.96 11.95
CA ALA A 440 19.36 15.06 11.88
C ALA A 440 20.02 13.67 11.78
N PHE A 441 19.51 12.66 12.49
CA PHE A 441 19.96 11.28 12.37
C PHE A 441 19.77 10.73 10.95
N ARG A 442 18.60 10.97 10.35
CA ARG A 442 18.30 10.63 8.95
C ARG A 442 19.29 11.28 7.98
N PHE A 443 19.57 12.57 8.12
CA PHE A 443 20.53 13.28 7.26
C PHE A 443 21.94 12.74 7.43
N PHE A 444 22.37 12.48 8.67
CA PHE A 444 23.71 11.99 8.98
C PHE A 444 23.98 10.61 8.36
N TYR A 445 23.00 9.71 8.41
CA TYR A 445 23.08 8.37 7.83
C TYR A 445 22.38 8.25 6.48
N SER A 446 22.18 9.35 5.77
CA SER A 446 21.64 9.32 4.41
C SER A 446 22.65 8.68 3.43
N GLY A 447 22.15 8.03 2.38
CA GLY A 447 22.99 7.62 1.24
C GLY A 447 23.42 8.81 0.36
N LEU A 448 22.86 10.01 0.59
CA LEU A 448 23.12 11.22 -0.19
C LEU A 448 24.14 12.10 0.54
N GLU A 449 25.31 12.28 -0.08
CA GLU A 449 26.37 13.12 0.46
C GLU A 449 25.93 14.59 0.65
N SER A 450 25.02 15.07 -0.19
CA SER A 450 24.42 16.40 -0.05
C SER A 450 23.69 16.60 1.28
N ASN A 451 23.00 15.57 1.79
CA ASN A 451 22.28 15.64 3.06
C ASN A 451 23.27 15.71 4.23
N LYS A 452 24.32 14.89 4.21
CA LYS A 452 25.38 14.92 5.24
C LYS A 452 26.08 16.28 5.29
N ASN A 453 26.41 16.83 4.13
CA ASN A 453 27.05 18.15 4.04
C ASN A 453 26.12 19.26 4.52
N LEU A 454 24.84 19.24 4.14
CA LEU A 454 23.86 20.21 4.64
C LEU A 454 23.80 20.19 6.17
N LEU A 455 23.69 19.01 6.78
CA LEU A 455 23.65 18.88 8.24
C LEU A 455 24.94 19.43 8.89
N LYS A 456 26.10 19.09 8.33
CA LYS A 456 27.41 19.52 8.84
C LYS A 456 27.59 21.03 8.75
N GLU A 457 27.08 21.68 7.70
CA GLU A 457 27.21 23.12 7.47
C GLU A 457 26.16 23.93 8.26
N GLN A 458 24.91 23.47 8.29
CA GLN A 458 23.77 24.21 8.83
C GLN A 458 23.49 23.92 10.31
N ALA A 459 23.83 22.72 10.78
CA ALA A 459 23.65 22.30 12.18
C ALA A 459 24.90 21.56 12.70
N PRO A 460 26.07 22.24 12.72
CA PRO A 460 27.35 21.61 13.05
C PRO A 460 27.41 21.03 14.48
N ARG A 461 26.73 21.64 15.47
CA ARG A 461 26.70 21.11 16.83
C ARG A 461 25.89 19.81 16.87
N THR A 462 24.76 19.77 16.17
CA THR A 462 23.94 18.56 16.01
C THR A 462 24.69 17.46 15.28
N TYR A 463 25.41 17.80 14.19
CA TYR A 463 26.25 16.85 13.46
C TYR A 463 27.29 16.18 14.38
N GLU A 464 28.04 16.99 15.14
CA GLU A 464 29.06 16.45 16.06
C GLU A 464 28.43 15.75 17.27
N PHE A 465 27.21 16.09 17.67
CA PHE A 465 26.46 15.36 18.69
C PHE A 465 26.14 13.93 18.22
N ILE A 466 25.52 13.78 17.04
CA ILE A 466 25.14 12.47 16.47
C ILE A 466 26.37 11.58 16.25
N LYS A 467 27.46 12.17 15.76
CA LYS A 467 28.73 11.46 15.51
C LYS A 467 29.34 10.84 16.77
N LYS A 468 29.04 11.36 17.96
CA LYS A 468 29.55 10.85 19.25
C LYS A 468 28.71 9.70 19.84
N LEU A 469 27.51 9.47 19.31
CA LEU A 469 26.60 8.40 19.77
C LEU A 469 27.12 7.01 19.40
#